data_AF-A0A5N9CSX0-F1
#
_entry.id   AF-A0A5N9CSX0-F1
#
_cell.length_a   1.000
_cell.length_b   1.000
_cell.length_c   1.000
_cell.angle_alpha   90.00
_cell.angle_beta   90.00
_cell.angle_gamma   90.00
#
_symmetry.space_group_name_H-M   'P 1'
#
loop_
_entity.id
_entity.type
_entity.pdbx_description
1 polymer ?
#
loop_
_entity_poly.entity_id
_entity_poly.type
_entity_poly.pdbx_seq_one_letter_code
_entity_poly.pdbx_strand_id
1 'polypeptide(L)' 'MTSKRISDDSPAVLLFPQFKSELYRTAASEVAGLSEDQLDFESDNWGWSEWSIRRHLSHMASGNFRWFWQRWGL' A
#
# COMPACT_ATOMS: atom_id res chain seq x y z
N MET A 1 4.57 27.54 -17.27
CA MET A 1 5.25 26.27 -16.92
C MET A 1 4.88 25.24 -17.98
N THR A 2 5.85 24.76 -18.75
CA THR A 2 5.64 23.72 -19.76
C THR A 2 5.42 22.37 -19.05
N SER A 3 4.19 21.87 -19.06
CA SER A 3 3.90 20.51 -18.60
C SER A 3 4.59 19.53 -19.55
N LYS A 4 5.67 18.90 -19.08
CA LYS A 4 6.33 17.83 -19.82
C LYS A 4 5.37 16.65 -19.85
N ARG A 5 4.82 16.32 -21.02
CA ARG A 5 3.88 15.20 -21.17
C ARG A 5 4.59 13.90 -20.77
N ILE A 6 4.12 13.28 -19.69
CA ILE A 6 4.60 11.98 -19.23
C ILE A 6 3.87 10.92 -20.08
N SER A 7 4.60 9.94 -20.61
CA SER A 7 4.00 8.82 -21.35
C SER A 7 3.22 7.92 -20.40
N ASP A 8 2.13 7.31 -20.86
CA ASP A 8 1.30 6.42 -20.04
C ASP A 8 2.08 5.17 -19.56
N ASP A 9 3.10 4.75 -20.32
CA ASP A 9 4.01 3.64 -19.95
C ASP A 9 5.10 4.04 -18.95
N SER A 10 5.11 5.30 -18.50
CA SER A 10 6.15 5.78 -17.61
C SER A 10 5.96 5.22 -16.19
N PRO A 11 7.07 5.01 -15.44
CA PRO A 11 6.97 4.61 -14.04
C PRO A 11 6.12 5.59 -13.22
N ALA A 12 5.22 5.05 -12.38
CA ALA A 12 4.34 5.84 -11.53
C ALA A 12 5.08 6.84 -10.62
N VAL A 13 6.35 6.55 -10.28
CA VAL A 13 7.22 7.44 -9.49
C VAL A 13 7.52 8.80 -10.17
N LEU A 14 7.29 8.94 -11.48
CA LEU A 14 7.39 10.25 -12.14
C LEU A 14 6.21 11.16 -11.83
N LEU A 15 5.02 10.59 -11.60
CA LEU A 15 3.82 11.30 -11.20
C LEU A 15 3.73 11.43 -9.68
N PHE A 16 4.16 10.41 -8.96
CA PHE A 16 4.13 10.32 -7.51
C PHE A 16 5.53 10.01 -6.95
N PRO A 17 6.45 11.00 -6.89
CA PRO A 17 7.81 10.79 -6.43
C PRO A 17 7.91 10.15 -5.04
N GLN A 18 6.94 10.39 -4.17
CA GLN A 18 6.83 9.80 -2.84
C GLN A 18 6.76 8.26 -2.86
N PHE A 19 6.28 7.64 -3.95
CA PHE A 19 6.25 6.18 -4.06
C PHE A 19 7.65 5.55 -4.15
N LYS A 20 8.68 6.34 -4.46
CA LYS A 20 10.05 5.85 -4.54
C LYS A 20 10.62 5.42 -3.18
N SER A 21 10.32 6.15 -2.11
CA SER A 21 10.93 5.93 -0.79
C SER A 21 9.98 6.06 0.40
N GLU A 22 8.85 6.73 0.23
CA GLU A 22 7.98 7.11 1.36
C GLU A 22 6.74 6.22 1.48
N LEU A 23 6.49 5.30 0.54
CA LEU A 23 5.25 4.51 0.51
C LEU A 23 4.91 3.83 1.85
N TYR A 24 5.90 3.18 2.48
CA TYR A 24 5.69 2.53 3.78
C TYR A 24 5.54 3.53 4.93
N ARG A 25 6.20 4.68 4.86
CA ARG A 25 6.03 5.74 5.86
C ARG A 25 4.64 6.37 5.75
N THR A 26 4.17 6.61 4.54
CA THR A 26 2.80 7.07 4.28
C THR A 26 1.79 6.05 4.81
N ALA A 27 1.94 4.76 4.50
CA ALA A 27 1.05 3.73 5.05
C ALA A 27 1.06 3.70 6.59
N ALA A 28 2.24 3.84 7.21
CA ALA A 28 2.38 3.90 8.66
C ALA A 28 1.73 5.16 9.27
N SER A 29 1.80 6.31 8.60
CA SER A 29 1.14 7.54 9.07
C SER A 29 -0.38 7.47 8.95
N GLU A 30 -0.92 6.82 7.92
CA GLU A 30 -2.37 6.67 7.72
C GLU A 30 -3.03 5.83 8.82
N VAL A 31 -2.28 4.90 9.44
CA VAL A 31 -2.79 4.08 10.55
C VAL A 31 -2.40 4.61 11.93
N ALA A 32 -1.62 5.68 11.99
CA ALA A 32 -1.19 6.26 13.25
C ALA A 32 -2.39 6.86 14.00
N GLY A 33 -2.61 6.39 15.23
CA GLY A 33 -3.68 6.89 16.10
C GLY A 33 -5.03 6.18 15.93
N LEU A 34 -5.13 5.17 15.05
CA LEU A 34 -6.29 4.28 15.03
C LEU A 34 -6.27 3.35 16.24
N SER A 35 -7.44 3.07 16.81
CA SER A 35 -7.58 2.02 17.83
C SER A 35 -7.54 0.64 17.19
N GLU A 36 -7.30 -0.39 18.01
CA GLU A 36 -7.36 -1.79 17.54
C GLU A 36 -8.73 -2.12 16.93
N ASP A 37 -9.83 -1.67 17.55
CA ASP A 37 -11.19 -1.87 17.00
C ASP A 37 -11.37 -1.25 15.61
N GLN A 38 -10.74 -0.10 15.35
CA GLN A 38 -10.77 0.56 14.05
C GLN A 38 -9.89 -0.17 13.03
N LEU A 39 -8.74 -0.69 13.47
CA LEU A 39 -7.84 -1.47 12.61
C LEU A 39 -8.45 -2.81 12.20
N ASP A 40 -9.26 -3.39 13.08
CA ASP A 40 -9.88 -4.71 12.94
C ASP A 40 -11.36 -4.63 12.52
N PHE A 41 -11.86 -3.44 12.18
CA PHE A 41 -13.21 -3.27 11.65
C PHE A 41 -13.38 -4.01 10.32
N GLU A 42 -14.42 -4.85 10.26
CA GLU A 42 -14.90 -5.51 9.04
C GLU A 42 -16.42 -5.35 8.94
N SER A 43 -16.93 -5.26 7.71
CA SER A 43 -18.37 -5.19 7.44
C SER A 43 -18.70 -5.65 6.03
N ASP A 44 -19.75 -6.46 5.94
CA ASP A 44 -20.34 -6.91 4.66
C ASP A 44 -21.22 -5.84 4.00
N ASN A 45 -21.42 -4.68 4.65
CA ASN A 45 -22.26 -3.62 4.12
C ASN A 45 -21.60 -2.84 2.98
N TRP A 46 -20.26 -2.84 2.92
CA TRP A 46 -19.49 -2.12 1.92
C TRP A 46 -18.32 -2.98 1.42
N GLY A 47 -18.14 -3.06 0.09
CA GLY A 47 -17.07 -3.89 -0.48
C GLY A 47 -15.66 -3.50 -0.02
N TRP A 48 -15.43 -2.24 0.36
CA TRP A 48 -14.12 -1.78 0.88
C TRP A 48 -13.88 -2.19 2.34
N SER A 49 -14.92 -2.57 3.08
CA SER A 49 -14.83 -3.00 4.48
C SER A 49 -14.90 -4.51 4.66
N GLU A 50 -14.92 -5.30 3.60
CA GLU A 50 -14.90 -6.77 3.71
C GLU A 50 -13.65 -7.28 4.44
N TRP A 51 -12.53 -6.56 4.31
CA TRP A 51 -11.28 -6.86 5.00
C TRP A 51 -10.86 -5.69 5.89
N SER A 52 -10.34 -6.02 7.06
CA SER A 52 -9.85 -5.01 7.99
C SER A 52 -8.65 -4.23 7.43
N ILE A 53 -8.39 -3.04 7.99
CA ILE A 53 -7.20 -2.25 7.62
C ILE A 53 -5.93 -3.08 7.88
N ARG A 54 -5.88 -3.81 8.99
CA ARG A 54 -4.76 -4.70 9.32
C ARG A 54 -4.57 -5.78 8.26
N ARG A 55 -5.65 -6.36 7.76
CA ARG A 55 -5.61 -7.41 6.74
C ARG A 55 -5.14 -6.85 5.39
N HIS A 56 -5.62 -5.67 4.98
CA HIS A 56 -5.15 -4.99 3.77
C HIS A 56 -3.65 -4.66 3.84
N LEU A 57 -3.18 -4.08 4.95
CA LEU A 57 -1.76 -3.78 5.13
C LEU A 57 -0.90 -5.05 5.12
N SER A 58 -1.34 -6.10 5.82
CA SER A 58 -0.65 -7.38 5.83
C SER A 58 -0.57 -8.00 4.44
N HIS A 59 -1.65 -7.92 3.66
CA HIS A 59 -1.67 -8.38 2.27
C HIS A 59 -0.66 -7.62 1.41
N MET A 60 -0.67 -6.28 1.45
CA MET A 60 0.28 -5.46 0.69
C MET A 60 1.75 -5.75 1.07
N ALA A 61 2.04 -5.88 2.37
CA ALA A 61 3.39 -6.18 2.84
C ALA A 61 3.83 -7.59 2.40
N SER A 62 2.94 -8.59 2.49
CA SER A 62 3.26 -10.00 2.23
C SER A 62 3.79 -10.27 0.82
N GLY A 63 3.38 -9.47 -0.18
CA GLY A 63 3.78 -9.66 -1.57
C GLY A 63 5.30 -9.60 -1.77
N ASN A 64 5.95 -8.59 -1.16
CA ASN A 64 7.41 -8.43 -1.26
C ASN A 64 8.14 -9.58 -0.56
N PHE A 65 7.73 -9.93 0.66
CA PHE A 65 8.33 -11.03 1.41
C PHE A 65 8.21 -12.35 0.67
N ARG A 66 7.01 -12.67 0.14
CA ARG A 66 6.78 -13.88 -0.63
C ARG A 66 7.63 -13.91 -1.90
N TRP A 67 7.76 -12.79 -2.61
CA TRP A 67 8.60 -12.72 -3.80
C TRP A 67 10.07 -13.03 -3.48
N PHE A 68 10.62 -12.43 -2.43
CA PHE A 68 12.00 -12.68 -2.00
C PHE A 68 12.18 -14.14 -1.57
N TRP A 69 11.25 -14.66 -0.76
CA TRP A 69 11.27 -16.04 -0.32
C TRP A 69 11.25 -17.02 -1.49
N GLN A 70 10.37 -16.83 -2.48
CA GLN A 70 10.28 -17.74 -3.63
C GLN A 70 11.49 -17.72 -4.56
N ARG A 71 12.28 -16.64 -4.54
CA ARG A 71 13.42 -16.46 -5.44
C ARG A 71 14.74 -16.82 -4.77
N TRP A 72 14.85 -16.57 -3.48
CA TRP A 72 16.11 -16.65 -2.72
C TRP A 72 16.04 -17.60 -1.52
N GLY A 73 14.82 -17.99 -1.09
CA GLY A 73 14.61 -19.08 -0.14
C GLY A 73 14.66 -20.40 -0.89
N LEU A 74 15.56 -21.29 -0.44
CA LEU A 74 15.75 -22.65 -0.93
C LEU A 74 14.45 -23.45 -1.01
#